data_AF-A0A812RQC5-F1
#
_entry.id   AF-A0A812RQC5-F1
#
_cell.length_a   1.000
_cell.length_b   1.000
_cell.length_c   1.000
_cell.angle_alpha   90.00
_cell.angle_beta   90.00
_cell.angle_gamma   90.00
#
_symmetry.space_group_name_H-M   'P 1'
#
loop_
_entity.id
_entity.type
_entity.pdbx_description
1 polymer ?
#
loop_
_entity_poly.entity_id
_entity_poly.type
_entity_poly.pdbx_seq_one_letter_code
_entity_poly.pdbx_strand_id
1 'polypeptide(L)'
;MGCGASASETKGSDAVVPSTSPPSAPATPAPAPTSRFSCAMFSLDLGSEYEAQMREVYEILKEQGCDVLIRDAADDGEMIEKRLSKIKEEEGVLLAVCTSNYAAFDGRPHNTYFELDFAYENKVCVWPLRVENIYPPIPAWGTGRNSRDPSGNGPAIIAIAIGPKSDGVKMKCLDCRSQTAEEIAAAISKNLKRE
;
A
#
# COMPACT_ATOMS: atom_id res chain seq x y z
N MET A 1 -62.46 -5.59 -73.37
CA MET A 1 -63.77 -6.25 -73.20
C MET A 1 -63.83 -6.83 -71.79
N GLY A 2 -64.91 -6.55 -71.04
CA GLY A 2 -65.28 -7.18 -69.76
C GLY A 2 -64.55 -6.61 -68.53
N CYS A 3 -65.12 -5.73 -67.70
CA CYS A 3 -66.29 -5.88 -66.82
C CYS A 3 -66.09 -6.89 -65.70
N GLY A 4 -66.31 -6.46 -64.45
CA GLY A 4 -66.68 -7.36 -63.37
C GLY A 4 -66.16 -6.97 -61.99
N ALA A 5 -66.88 -6.07 -61.32
CA ALA A 5 -66.73 -5.77 -59.90
C ALA A 5 -67.14 -6.96 -59.02
N SER A 6 -66.61 -7.05 -57.79
CA SER A 6 -67.45 -7.12 -56.59
C SER A 6 -66.64 -6.95 -55.30
N ALA A 7 -67.18 -6.12 -54.42
CA ALA A 7 -66.67 -5.77 -53.11
C ALA A 7 -66.93 -6.86 -52.06
N SER A 8 -66.20 -6.81 -50.94
CA SER A 8 -66.78 -6.92 -49.58
C SER A 8 -65.76 -6.50 -48.52
N GLU A 9 -66.24 -5.65 -47.62
CA GLU A 9 -65.60 -5.06 -46.44
C GLU A 9 -65.06 -6.09 -45.43
N THR A 10 -64.06 -5.70 -44.63
CA THR A 10 -64.22 -5.67 -43.17
C THR A 10 -63.15 -4.85 -42.45
N LYS A 11 -63.65 -4.08 -41.48
CA LYS A 11 -62.98 -3.27 -40.45
C LYS A 11 -61.87 -3.99 -39.68
N GLY A 12 -60.86 -3.22 -39.28
CA GLY A 12 -59.94 -3.57 -38.19
C GLY A 12 -58.98 -2.43 -37.87
N SER A 13 -59.45 -1.43 -37.12
CA SER A 13 -58.59 -0.45 -36.45
C SER A 13 -57.89 -1.14 -35.29
N ASP A 14 -56.56 -1.08 -35.23
CA ASP A 14 -55.84 -1.17 -33.96
C ASP A 14 -54.69 -0.19 -33.91
N ALA A 15 -54.60 0.48 -32.77
CA ALA A 15 -53.87 1.71 -32.54
C ALA A 15 -52.40 1.43 -32.22
N VAL A 16 -51.49 2.15 -32.89
CA VAL A 16 -50.07 2.21 -32.51
C VAL A 16 -49.94 3.08 -31.26
N VAL A 17 -49.68 2.44 -30.12
CA VAL A 17 -49.26 3.11 -28.88
C VAL A 17 -47.78 3.51 -28.99
N PRO A 18 -47.41 4.77 -28.70
CA PRO A 18 -46.01 5.17 -28.59
C PRO A 18 -45.41 4.69 -27.26
N SER A 19 -44.33 3.92 -27.33
CA SER A 19 -43.51 3.57 -26.16
C SER A 19 -42.70 4.77 -25.69
N THR A 20 -43.17 5.44 -24.66
CA THR A 20 -42.41 6.43 -23.91
C THR A 20 -41.48 5.71 -22.93
N SER A 21 -40.17 5.86 -23.11
CA SER A 21 -39.16 5.34 -22.17
C SER A 21 -39.25 6.04 -20.81
N PRO A 22 -39.04 5.34 -19.68
CA PRO A 22 -39.03 5.96 -18.36
C PRO A 22 -37.74 6.77 -18.10
N PRO A 23 -37.80 7.79 -17.23
CA PRO A 23 -36.65 8.61 -16.88
C PRO A 23 -35.60 7.83 -16.09
N SER A 24 -34.33 8.01 -16.47
CA SER A 24 -33.17 7.45 -15.78
C SER A 24 -33.12 7.89 -14.32
N ALA A 25 -32.99 6.90 -13.42
CA ALA A 25 -32.79 7.13 -12.00
C ALA A 25 -31.48 7.91 -11.73
N PRO A 26 -31.43 8.72 -10.65
CA PRO A 26 -30.21 9.43 -10.27
C PRO A 26 -29.10 8.42 -9.93
N ALA A 27 -27.92 8.63 -10.51
CA ALA A 27 -26.74 7.82 -10.24
C ALA A 27 -26.42 7.83 -8.74
N THR A 28 -26.40 6.64 -8.13
CA THR A 28 -25.88 6.44 -6.78
C THR A 28 -24.45 6.99 -6.71
N PRO A 29 -24.10 7.84 -5.72
CA PRO A 29 -22.72 8.25 -5.53
C PRO A 29 -21.87 7.00 -5.31
N ALA A 30 -20.80 6.88 -6.09
CA ALA A 30 -19.84 5.79 -5.93
C ALA A 30 -19.36 5.75 -4.46
N PRO A 31 -19.19 4.56 -3.86
CA PRO A 31 -18.68 4.45 -2.50
C PRO A 31 -17.31 5.13 -2.43
N ALA A 32 -17.14 6.00 -1.43
CA ALA A 32 -15.86 6.63 -1.13
C ALA A 32 -14.78 5.55 -0.91
N PRO A 33 -13.51 5.83 -1.24
CA PRO A 33 -12.42 4.89 -1.04
C PRO A 33 -12.31 4.57 0.45
N THR A 34 -12.75 3.38 0.85
CA THR A 34 -12.61 2.87 2.22
C THR A 34 -11.13 2.73 2.54
N SER A 35 -10.63 3.50 3.50
CA SER A 35 -9.29 3.28 4.02
C SER A 35 -9.16 1.87 4.58
N ARG A 36 -7.96 1.32 4.41
CA ARG A 36 -7.70 -0.10 4.65
C ARG A 36 -6.90 -0.39 5.91
N PHE A 37 -6.26 0.60 6.53
CA PHE A 37 -5.31 0.37 7.62
C PHE A 37 -5.57 1.34 8.78
N SER A 38 -5.66 0.82 10.01
CA SER A 38 -5.85 1.64 11.23
C SER A 38 -4.56 2.14 11.85
N CYS A 39 -3.43 1.51 11.54
CA CYS A 39 -2.14 1.76 12.17
C CYS A 39 -0.99 1.53 11.19
N ALA A 40 0.12 2.23 11.38
CA ALA A 40 1.33 2.03 10.58
C ALA A 40 2.60 2.03 11.45
N MET A 41 3.63 1.30 11.04
CA MET A 41 4.95 1.32 11.68
C MET A 41 6.05 1.60 10.66
N PHE A 42 6.89 2.59 10.93
CA PHE A 42 8.12 2.82 10.17
C PHE A 42 9.18 1.78 10.51
N SER A 43 9.61 1.06 9.48
CA SER A 43 10.78 0.19 9.47
C SER A 43 11.92 0.95 8.81
N LEU A 44 12.87 1.45 9.59
CA LEU A 44 13.97 2.28 9.13
C LEU A 44 15.33 1.84 9.67
N ASP A 45 16.37 2.08 8.89
CA ASP A 45 17.76 1.89 9.31
C ASP A 45 18.21 3.10 10.14
N LEU A 46 18.46 2.87 11.44
CA LEU A 46 18.90 3.91 12.38
C LEU A 46 20.33 4.37 12.01
N GLY A 47 20.54 5.68 11.98
CA GLY A 47 21.78 6.32 11.55
C GLY A 47 21.89 6.53 10.04
N SER A 48 20.86 6.18 9.26
CA SER A 48 20.80 6.52 7.84
C SER A 48 20.58 8.02 7.61
N GLU A 49 20.98 8.52 6.44
CA GLU A 49 20.76 9.93 6.07
C GLU A 49 19.28 10.32 5.98
N TYR A 50 18.39 9.33 5.85
CA TYR A 50 16.94 9.51 5.74
C TYR A 50 16.22 9.46 7.11
N GLU A 51 16.92 9.10 8.20
CA GLU A 51 16.28 8.97 9.51
C GLU A 51 15.62 10.28 9.95
N ALA A 52 16.32 11.41 9.85
CA ALA A 52 15.81 12.70 10.29
C ALA A 52 14.52 13.09 9.53
N GLN A 53 14.52 12.91 8.20
CA GLN A 53 13.35 13.17 7.37
C GLN A 53 12.18 12.25 7.74
N MET A 54 12.42 10.95 7.95
CA MET A 54 11.35 10.01 8.31
C MET A 54 10.80 10.26 9.72
N ARG A 55 11.62 10.76 10.65
CA ARG A 55 11.15 11.22 11.96
C ARG A 55 10.27 12.47 11.85
N GLU A 56 10.63 13.40 10.98
CA GLU A 56 9.79 14.56 10.68
C GLU A 56 8.44 14.14 10.09
N VAL A 57 8.44 13.20 9.12
CA VAL A 57 7.21 12.59 8.58
C VAL A 57 6.37 11.96 9.70
N TYR A 58 7.00 11.22 10.61
CA TYR A 58 6.33 10.60 11.75
C TYR A 58 5.64 11.63 12.64
N GLU A 59 6.31 12.73 13.01
CA GLU A 59 5.71 13.79 13.84
C GLU A 59 4.53 14.45 13.12
N ILE A 60 4.65 14.76 11.82
CA ILE A 60 3.55 15.33 11.02
C ILE A 60 2.34 14.38 11.01
N LEU A 61 2.55 13.08 10.79
CA LEU A 61 1.47 12.09 10.79
C LEU A 61 0.78 11.98 12.15
N LYS A 62 1.56 12.03 13.22
CA LYS A 62 1.06 12.00 14.60
C LYS A 62 0.25 13.25 14.95
N GLU A 63 0.71 14.43 14.54
CA GLU A 63 -0.04 15.68 14.67
C GLU A 63 -1.36 15.67 13.89
N GLN A 64 -1.40 14.97 12.76
CA GLN A 64 -2.62 14.72 11.97
C GLN A 64 -3.56 13.67 12.58
N GLY A 65 -3.21 13.09 13.73
CA GLY A 65 -3.99 12.09 14.44
C GLY A 65 -3.92 10.68 13.83
N CYS A 66 -2.92 10.38 12.99
CA CYS A 66 -2.69 9.02 12.51
C CYS A 66 -2.05 8.16 13.63
N ASP A 67 -2.51 6.92 13.78
CA ASP A 67 -1.83 5.94 14.64
C ASP A 67 -0.59 5.42 13.93
N VAL A 68 0.55 6.05 14.24
CA VAL A 68 1.84 5.73 13.65
C VAL A 68 2.83 5.36 14.75
N LEU A 69 3.64 4.36 14.47
CA LEU A 69 4.72 3.86 15.30
C LEU A 69 6.04 4.07 14.56
N ILE A 70 7.10 4.35 15.31
CA ILE A 70 8.46 4.40 14.78
C ILE A 70 9.39 3.72 15.78
N ARG A 71 10.44 3.09 15.25
CA ARG A 71 11.53 2.55 16.06
C ARG A 71 12.39 3.69 16.63
N ASP A 72 12.73 3.56 17.89
CA ASP A 72 13.69 4.41 18.59
C ASP A 72 15.02 3.68 18.83
N ALA A 73 16.10 4.44 18.98
CA ALA A 73 17.41 3.89 19.32
C ALA A 73 17.44 3.26 20.71
N ALA A 74 16.56 3.72 21.61
CA ALA A 74 16.40 3.16 22.96
C ALA A 74 15.52 1.89 23.00
N ASP A 75 14.90 1.50 21.88
CA ASP A 75 14.06 0.32 21.85
C ASP A 75 14.89 -0.96 22.01
N ASP A 76 14.46 -1.80 22.93
CA ASP A 76 14.90 -3.18 23.04
C ASP A 76 14.04 -4.09 22.15
N GLY A 77 14.37 -5.38 22.17
CA GLY A 77 13.67 -6.38 21.38
C GLY A 77 12.19 -6.51 21.72
N GLU A 78 11.85 -6.45 23.01
CA GLU A 78 10.47 -6.59 23.48
C GLU A 78 9.60 -5.41 23.01
N MET A 79 10.15 -4.20 23.03
CA MET A 79 9.47 -3.00 22.52
C MET A 79 9.23 -3.07 21.02
N ILE A 80 10.17 -3.62 20.23
CA ILE A 80 9.99 -3.80 18.79
C ILE A 80 8.93 -4.89 18.52
N GLU A 81 9.00 -6.02 19.23
CA GLU A 81 8.01 -7.10 19.12
C GLU A 81 6.58 -6.64 19.49
N LYS A 82 6.43 -5.80 20.53
CA LYS A 82 5.13 -5.21 20.89
C LYS A 82 4.57 -4.34 19.78
N ARG A 83 5.39 -3.50 19.15
CA ARG A 83 4.96 -2.66 18.01
C ARG A 83 4.57 -3.52 16.80
N LEU A 84 5.37 -4.54 16.48
CA LEU A 84 5.07 -5.49 15.41
C LEU A 84 3.78 -6.29 15.68
N SER A 85 3.56 -6.67 16.93
CA SER A 85 2.31 -7.33 17.35
C SER A 85 1.11 -6.40 17.21
N LYS A 86 1.25 -5.14 17.60
CA LYS A 86 0.19 -4.12 17.43
C LYS A 86 -0.20 -3.95 15.96
N ILE A 87 0.75 -3.74 15.04
CA ILE A 87 0.41 -3.59 13.61
C ILE A 87 -0.19 -4.87 13.03
N LYS A 88 0.15 -6.05 13.55
CA LYS A 88 -0.48 -7.31 13.13
C LYS A 88 -1.93 -7.39 13.61
N GLU A 89 -2.17 -7.13 14.89
CA GLU A 89 -3.49 -7.22 15.52
C GLU A 89 -4.47 -6.19 14.96
N GLU A 90 -4.00 -4.99 14.65
CA GLU A 90 -4.81 -3.89 14.11
C GLU A 90 -4.88 -3.88 12.58
N GLU A 91 -4.47 -4.98 11.92
CA GLU A 91 -4.39 -5.08 10.46
C GLU A 91 -3.71 -3.87 9.82
N GLY A 92 -2.64 -3.39 10.45
CA GLY A 92 -1.87 -2.22 10.05
C GLY A 92 -0.89 -2.49 8.90
N VAL A 93 0.00 -1.53 8.70
CA VAL A 93 0.98 -1.56 7.62
C VAL A 93 2.40 -1.28 8.10
N LEU A 94 3.36 -2.03 7.57
CA LEU A 94 4.78 -1.76 7.73
C LEU A 94 5.25 -0.81 6.61
N LEU A 95 5.68 0.39 6.99
CA LEU A 95 6.27 1.38 6.08
C LEU A 95 7.78 1.10 5.96
N ALA A 96 8.18 0.41 4.90
CA ALA A 96 9.55 -0.03 4.68
C ALA A 96 10.38 1.07 4.03
N VAL A 97 11.24 1.76 4.80
CA VAL A 97 12.14 2.80 4.29
C VAL A 97 13.29 2.16 3.51
N CYS A 98 13.12 2.08 2.19
CA CYS A 98 13.99 1.33 1.28
C CYS A 98 15.28 2.09 0.99
N THR A 99 16.28 1.91 1.84
CA THR A 99 17.67 2.32 1.63
C THR A 99 18.49 1.16 1.04
N SER A 100 19.70 1.45 0.57
CA SER A 100 20.69 0.45 0.13
C SER A 100 21.18 -0.49 1.23
N ASN A 101 20.83 -0.26 2.51
CA ASN A 101 21.12 -1.16 3.62
C ASN A 101 19.86 -1.78 4.23
N TYR A 102 18.68 -1.50 3.66
CA TYR A 102 17.43 -2.04 4.18
C TYR A 102 17.43 -3.57 4.16
N ALA A 103 16.93 -4.17 5.24
CA ALA A 103 16.93 -5.61 5.48
C ALA A 103 18.31 -6.30 5.44
N ALA A 104 19.41 -5.56 5.68
CA ALA A 104 20.71 -6.18 5.92
C ALA A 104 20.69 -6.99 7.24
N PHE A 105 21.02 -8.28 7.16
CA PHE A 105 21.07 -9.17 8.31
C PHE A 105 22.45 -9.17 8.98
N ASP A 106 22.71 -8.25 9.90
CA ASP A 106 24.01 -8.14 10.58
C ASP A 106 24.14 -9.02 11.83
N GLY A 107 23.23 -9.98 12.02
CA GLY A 107 23.18 -10.85 13.20
C GLY A 107 22.74 -10.15 14.49
N ARG A 108 22.48 -8.83 14.45
CA ARG A 108 21.88 -8.12 15.58
C ARG A 108 20.37 -8.36 15.58
N PRO A 109 19.78 -8.71 16.74
CA PRO A 109 18.35 -8.95 16.81
C PRO A 109 17.58 -7.65 16.56
N HIS A 110 16.37 -7.76 16.00
CA HIS A 110 15.43 -6.65 15.80
C HIS A 110 15.97 -5.50 14.93
N ASN A 111 16.54 -5.83 13.77
CA ASN A 111 16.85 -4.88 12.70
C ASN A 111 15.74 -4.91 11.61
N THR A 112 15.90 -4.10 10.57
CA THR A 112 14.93 -4.02 9.46
C THR A 112 14.72 -5.35 8.73
N TYR A 113 15.69 -6.28 8.79
CA TYR A 113 15.51 -7.63 8.27
C TYR A 113 14.44 -8.38 9.07
N PHE A 114 14.56 -8.38 10.41
CA PHE A 114 13.60 -9.06 11.29
C PHE A 114 12.19 -8.47 11.18
N GLU A 115 12.08 -7.15 11.04
CA GLU A 115 10.78 -6.48 10.85
C GLU A 115 10.12 -6.89 9.52
N LEU A 116 10.90 -6.96 8.44
CA LEU A 116 10.40 -7.39 7.14
C LEU A 116 10.05 -8.89 7.10
N ASP A 117 10.89 -9.72 7.71
CA ASP A 117 10.65 -11.17 7.85
C ASP A 117 9.38 -11.42 8.67
N PHE A 118 9.20 -10.72 9.79
CA PHE A 118 7.98 -10.76 10.58
C PHE A 118 6.76 -10.38 9.74
N ALA A 119 6.84 -9.29 8.98
CA ALA A 119 5.72 -8.83 8.17
C ALA A 119 5.35 -9.85 7.08
N TYR A 120 6.35 -10.46 6.45
CA TYR A 120 6.14 -11.53 5.47
C TYR A 120 5.46 -12.76 6.09
N GLU A 121 6.03 -13.31 7.17
CA GLU A 121 5.53 -14.51 7.84
C GLU A 121 4.11 -14.31 8.39
N ASN A 122 3.80 -13.10 8.88
CA ASN A 122 2.50 -12.77 9.45
C ASN A 122 1.53 -12.13 8.44
N LYS A 123 1.91 -12.03 7.17
CA LYS A 123 1.11 -11.40 6.09
C LYS A 123 0.66 -9.97 6.41
N VAL A 124 1.46 -9.24 7.19
CA VAL A 124 1.28 -7.81 7.42
C VAL A 124 1.54 -7.09 6.10
N CYS A 125 0.73 -6.07 5.78
CA CYS A 125 0.93 -5.32 4.56
C CYS A 125 2.25 -4.53 4.64
N VAL A 126 3.05 -4.56 3.57
CA VAL A 126 4.28 -3.77 3.46
C VAL A 126 4.10 -2.70 2.41
N TRP A 127 4.37 -1.44 2.76
CA TRP A 127 4.44 -0.31 1.84
C TRP A 127 5.89 0.14 1.68
N PRO A 128 6.49 -0.14 0.52
CA PRO A 128 7.85 0.29 0.24
C PRO A 128 7.91 1.81 0.01
N LEU A 129 8.71 2.50 0.82
CA LEU A 129 9.06 3.91 0.66
C LEU A 129 10.43 4.00 -0.03
N ARG A 130 10.44 4.34 -1.31
CA ARG A 130 11.68 4.48 -2.08
C ARG A 130 12.30 5.84 -1.79
N VAL A 131 13.40 5.83 -1.05
CA VAL A 131 14.19 7.04 -0.74
C VAL A 131 15.48 7.14 -1.56
N GLU A 132 15.89 6.03 -2.22
CA GLU A 132 17.09 5.97 -3.07
C GLU A 132 16.77 5.58 -4.52
N ASN A 133 17.75 5.84 -5.41
CA ASN A 133 17.62 5.53 -6.84
C ASN A 133 17.51 4.03 -7.14
N ILE A 134 18.09 3.18 -6.29
CA ILE A 134 18.06 1.73 -6.47
C ILE A 134 16.75 1.20 -5.87
N TYR A 135 15.92 0.56 -6.69
CA TYR A 135 14.65 -0.04 -6.24
C TYR A 135 14.31 -1.31 -7.05
N PRO A 136 13.82 -2.40 -6.43
CA PRO A 136 13.74 -2.64 -4.97
C PRO A 136 15.12 -2.48 -4.32
N PRO A 137 15.22 -2.24 -3.00
CA PRO A 137 16.51 -2.03 -2.36
C PRO A 137 17.40 -3.25 -2.63
N ILE A 138 18.52 -3.03 -3.31
CA ILE A 138 19.54 -4.06 -3.49
C ILE A 138 20.66 -3.66 -2.55
N PRO A 139 21.09 -4.55 -1.64
CA PRO A 139 22.17 -4.22 -0.75
C PRO A 139 23.41 -3.79 -1.55
N ALA A 140 24.14 -2.77 -1.10
CA ALA A 140 25.27 -2.19 -1.85
C ALA A 140 26.37 -3.20 -2.25
N TRP A 141 26.37 -4.36 -1.60
CA TRP A 141 27.29 -5.48 -1.78
C TRP A 141 26.72 -6.61 -2.66
N GLY A 142 25.59 -6.38 -3.32
CA GLY A 142 24.94 -7.29 -4.26
C GLY A 142 24.06 -8.34 -3.59
N THR A 143 23.71 -9.39 -4.35
CA THR A 143 22.88 -10.52 -3.90
C THR A 143 23.69 -11.62 -3.18
N GLY A 144 24.95 -11.32 -2.83
CA GLY A 144 25.92 -12.29 -2.32
C GLY A 144 25.83 -12.49 -0.81
N ARG A 145 26.96 -12.80 -0.17
CA ARG A 145 27.20 -12.74 1.28
C ARG A 145 28.20 -11.62 1.54
N ASN A 146 28.12 -10.89 2.66
CA ASN A 146 29.16 -9.96 3.07
C ASN A 146 29.29 -9.84 4.60
N SER A 147 30.10 -8.88 5.08
CA SER A 147 30.27 -8.64 6.51
C SER A 147 29.02 -8.11 7.23
N ARG A 148 28.07 -7.51 6.51
CA ARG A 148 26.80 -6.98 7.05
C ARG A 148 25.63 -7.95 6.92
N ASP A 149 25.76 -8.98 6.10
CA ASP A 149 24.83 -10.10 5.94
C ASP A 149 25.63 -11.31 5.43
N PRO A 150 26.25 -12.03 6.39
CA PRO A 150 27.05 -13.22 6.10
C PRO A 150 26.22 -14.36 5.52
N SER A 151 24.89 -14.31 5.68
CA SER A 151 23.97 -15.35 5.26
C SER A 151 23.43 -15.10 3.84
N GLY A 152 23.38 -13.84 3.40
CA GLY A 152 22.76 -13.42 2.14
C GLY A 152 21.23 -13.43 2.19
N ASN A 153 20.65 -13.35 3.39
CA ASN A 153 19.21 -13.49 3.60
C ASN A 153 18.45 -12.20 3.23
N GLY A 154 19.08 -11.03 3.39
CA GLY A 154 18.50 -9.73 3.10
C GLY A 154 17.97 -9.59 1.66
N PRO A 155 18.80 -9.83 0.63
CA PRO A 155 18.34 -9.82 -0.75
C PRO A 155 17.15 -10.75 -1.02
N ALA A 156 17.15 -11.93 -0.38
CA ALA A 156 16.09 -12.93 -0.56
C ALA A 156 14.75 -12.44 0.02
N ILE A 157 14.74 -11.93 1.25
CA ILE A 157 13.50 -11.45 1.87
C ILE A 157 12.95 -10.21 1.16
N ILE A 158 13.81 -9.30 0.67
CA ILE A 158 13.38 -8.16 -0.14
C ILE A 158 12.72 -8.63 -1.44
N ALA A 159 13.31 -9.60 -2.13
CA ALA A 159 12.77 -10.10 -3.39
C ALA A 159 11.36 -10.72 -3.22
N ILE A 160 11.11 -11.34 -2.07
CA ILE A 160 9.83 -11.99 -1.75
C ILE A 160 8.79 -10.97 -1.24
N ALA A 161 9.18 -10.07 -0.33
CA ALA A 161 8.27 -9.17 0.37
C ALA A 161 8.03 -7.83 -0.34
N ILE A 162 8.99 -7.34 -1.13
CA ILE A 162 8.96 -6.01 -1.78
C ILE A 162 9.16 -6.10 -3.31
N GLY A 163 9.73 -7.21 -3.79
CA GLY A 163 10.07 -7.40 -5.19
C GLY A 163 8.87 -7.45 -6.15
N PRO A 164 9.10 -7.37 -7.47
CA PRO A 164 8.04 -7.27 -8.48
C PRO A 164 7.09 -8.47 -8.57
N LYS A 165 7.41 -9.59 -7.90
CA LYS A 165 6.59 -10.81 -7.82
C LYS A 165 5.97 -11.02 -6.44
N SER A 166 6.04 -10.04 -5.54
CA SER A 166 5.45 -10.14 -4.22
C SER A 166 3.93 -10.15 -4.35
N ASP A 167 3.33 -11.34 -4.32
CA ASP A 167 1.87 -11.57 -4.37
C ASP A 167 1.11 -10.87 -3.21
N GLY A 168 1.82 -10.32 -2.22
CA GLY A 168 1.28 -9.65 -1.03
C GLY A 168 1.42 -8.12 -0.98
N VAL A 169 2.11 -7.46 -1.92
CA VAL A 169 2.23 -5.99 -1.91
C VAL A 169 0.93 -5.38 -2.42
N LYS A 170 0.00 -5.15 -1.49
CA LYS A 170 -1.32 -4.56 -1.77
C LYS A 170 -1.26 -3.09 -2.19
N MET A 171 -0.10 -2.43 -2.11
CA MET A 171 0.05 -1.04 -2.49
C MET A 171 1.35 -0.75 -3.26
N LYS A 172 1.22 0.05 -4.32
CA LYS A 172 2.32 0.52 -5.18
C LYS A 172 3.35 1.26 -4.33
N CYS A 173 4.64 0.97 -4.53
CA CYS A 173 5.74 1.70 -3.91
C CYS A 173 5.53 3.23 -3.98
N LEU A 174 5.77 3.92 -2.86
CA LEU A 174 5.76 5.37 -2.77
C LEU A 174 7.17 5.90 -3.08
N ASP A 175 7.31 6.73 -4.11
CA ASP A 175 8.59 7.34 -4.49
C ASP A 175 8.80 8.66 -3.74
N CYS A 176 9.70 8.65 -2.75
CA CYS A 176 9.95 9.74 -1.81
C CYS A 176 11.19 10.58 -2.16
N ARG A 177 11.98 10.21 -3.19
CA ARG A 177 13.32 10.77 -3.49
C ARG A 177 13.37 12.29 -3.70
N SER A 178 12.25 12.88 -4.10
CA SER A 178 12.15 14.32 -4.38
C SER A 178 11.01 14.97 -3.61
N GLN A 179 10.54 14.30 -2.56
CA GLN A 179 9.42 14.77 -1.75
C GLN A 179 9.91 15.36 -0.43
N THR A 180 9.23 16.39 0.04
CA THR A 180 9.42 16.91 1.40
C THR A 180 8.76 15.99 2.44
N ALA A 181 9.06 16.21 3.73
CA ALA A 181 8.42 15.44 4.79
C ALA A 181 6.89 15.61 4.79
N GLU A 182 6.39 16.81 4.50
CA GLU A 182 4.96 17.11 4.38
C GLU A 182 4.30 16.37 3.22
N GLU A 183 4.97 16.31 2.06
CA GLU A 183 4.46 15.60 0.87
C GLU A 183 4.38 14.09 1.12
N ILE A 184 5.42 13.53 1.74
CA ILE A 184 5.45 12.10 2.12
C ILE A 184 4.35 11.82 3.16
N ALA A 185 4.24 12.65 4.20
CA ALA A 185 3.21 12.51 5.23
C ALA A 185 1.79 12.61 4.64
N ALA A 186 1.55 13.55 3.72
CA ALA A 186 0.27 13.68 3.03
C ALA A 186 -0.05 12.44 2.17
N ALA A 187 0.94 11.90 1.47
CA ALA A 187 0.76 10.68 0.69
C ALA A 187 0.46 9.47 1.58
N ILE A 188 1.14 9.32 2.73
CA ILE A 188 0.89 8.24 3.68
C ILE A 188 -0.49 8.41 4.33
N SER A 189 -0.81 9.58 4.89
CA SER A 189 -2.06 9.81 5.62
C SER A 189 -3.30 9.65 4.73
N LYS A 190 -3.20 10.02 3.45
CA LYS A 190 -4.26 9.77 2.45
C LYS A 190 -4.61 8.29 2.32
N ASN A 191 -3.67 7.39 2.57
CA ASN A 191 -3.87 5.95 2.47
C ASN A 191 -4.11 5.26 3.83
N LEU A 192 -3.82 5.94 4.95
CA LEU A 192 -4.11 5.45 6.31
C LEU A 192 -5.48 5.89 6.85
N LYS A 193 -5.99 7.08 6.50
CA LYS A 193 -7.19 7.63 7.15
C LYS A 193 -8.48 6.91 6.79
N ARG A 194 -9.01 6.10 7.72
CA ARG A 194 -10.41 5.62 7.74
C ARG A 194 -11.34 6.82 7.80
N GLU A 195 -12.04 7.07 6.69
CA GLU A 195 -13.27 7.88 6.68
C GLU A 195 -14.39 7.16 7.44
#